data_AF-A0A929HEY1-F1
#
_entry.id   AF-A0A929HEY1-F1
#
_cell.length_a   1.000
_cell.length_b   1.000
_cell.length_c   1.000
_cell.angle_alpha   90.00
_cell.angle_beta   90.00
_cell.angle_gamma   90.00
#
_symmetry.space_group_name_H-M   'P 1'
#
loop_
_entity.id
_entity.type
_entity.pdbx_description
1 polymer ?
#
loop_
_entity_poly.entity_id
_entity_poly.type
_entity_poly.pdbx_seq_one_letter_code
_entity_poly.pdbx_strand_id
1 'polypeptide(L)' 'MKKSDKPEEIKEIILESGIKVKPVYGPEDIKDLNYEKDIGQPGEYPFTRGIHPLMY' A
#
# COMPACT_ATOMS: atom_id res chain seq x y z
N MET A 1 -18.73 17.06 -27.61
CA MET A 1 -18.28 17.55 -26.29
C MET A 1 -16.85 17.07 -26.07
N LYS A 2 -15.83 17.90 -26.31
CA LYS A 2 -14.43 17.52 -26.06
C LYS A 2 -14.19 17.67 -24.55
N LYS A 3 -13.99 16.57 -23.82
CA LYS A 3 -13.45 16.66 -22.45
C LYS A 3 -12.04 17.21 -22.60
N SER A 4 -11.78 18.31 -21.92
CA SER A 4 -10.49 18.96 -21.83
C SER A 4 -9.47 18.01 -21.18
N ASP A 5 -8.57 17.47 -21.99
CA ASP A 5 -7.39 16.70 -21.59
C ASP A 5 -6.34 17.63 -20.94
N LYS A 6 -6.62 18.13 -19.74
CA LYS A 6 -5.58 18.72 -18.89
C LYS A 6 -5.36 17.74 -17.75
N PRO A 7 -4.13 17.24 -17.52
CA PRO A 7 -3.87 16.48 -16.31
C PRO A 7 -4.16 17.41 -15.14
N GLU A 8 -5.15 17.08 -14.32
CA GLU A 8 -5.36 17.76 -13.05
C GLU A 8 -4.05 17.68 -12.26
N GLU A 9 -3.56 18.84 -11.83
CA GLU A 9 -2.31 18.94 -11.09
C GLU A 9 -2.44 18.13 -9.80
N ILE A 10 -1.68 17.03 -9.73
CA ILE A 10 -1.72 16.13 -8.59
C ILE A 10 -1.12 16.85 -7.40
N LYS A 11 -1.96 17.25 -6.45
CA LYS A 11 -1.51 17.84 -5.19
C LYS A 11 -0.74 16.80 -4.39
N GLU A 12 0.43 17.19 -3.89
CA GLU A 12 1.20 16.36 -2.97
C GLU A 12 0.47 16.25 -1.63
N ILE A 13 0.23 15.02 -1.18
CA ILE A 13 -0.45 14.72 0.10
C ILE A 13 0.58 14.19 1.08
N ILE A 14 0.62 14.80 2.26
CA ILE A 14 1.49 14.40 3.37
C ILE A 14 0.61 14.15 4.59
N LEU A 15 0.75 12.97 5.21
CA LEU A 15 0.06 12.62 6.45
C LEU A 15 0.65 13.38 7.63
N GLU A 16 -0.07 13.42 8.76
CA GLU A 16 0.43 14.02 10.01
C GLU A 16 1.74 13.38 10.50
N SER A 17 1.97 12.11 10.15
CA SER A 17 3.22 11.39 10.40
C SER A 17 4.40 11.82 9.51
N GLY A 18 4.19 12.73 8.56
CA GLY A 18 5.19 13.17 7.58
C GLY A 18 5.34 12.24 6.36
N ILE A 19 4.50 11.21 6.23
CA ILE A 19 4.56 10.25 5.12
C ILE A 19 3.91 10.85 3.88
N LYS A 20 4.65 10.87 2.76
CA LYS A 20 4.13 11.26 1.44
C LYS A 20 3.28 10.14 0.84
N VAL A 21 2.09 10.49 0.36
CA VAL A 21 1.15 9.54 -0.23
C VAL A 21 1.16 9.66 -1.75
N LYS A 22 1.37 8.54 -2.44
CA LYS A 22 1.26 8.48 -3.90
C LYS A 22 -0.22 8.48 -4.30
N PRO A 23 -0.58 9.10 -5.43
CA PRO A 23 -1.96 9.11 -5.92
C PRO A 23 -2.45 7.71 -6.32
N VAL A 24 -1.54 6.83 -6.76
CA VAL A 24 -1.82 5.45 -7.17
C VAL A 24 -0.61 4.61 -6.76
N TYR A 25 -0.87 3.38 -6.30
CA TYR A 25 0.15 2.38 -5.98
C TYR A 25 0.03 1.19 -6.94
N GLY A 26 1.16 0.76 -7.49
CA GLY A 26 1.26 -0.34 -8.47
C GLY A 26 2.17 -1.47 -8.02
N PRO A 27 2.34 -2.52 -8.84
CA PRO A 27 3.23 -3.65 -8.54
C PRO A 27 4.67 -3.25 -8.23
N GLU A 28 5.15 -2.15 -8.82
CA GLU A 28 6.47 -1.57 -8.59
C GLU A 28 6.69 -1.09 -7.15
N ASP A 29 5.62 -0.74 -6.42
CA ASP A 29 5.70 -0.29 -5.03
C ASP A 29 5.93 -1.43 -4.03
N ILE A 30 5.71 -2.67 -4.48
CA ILE A 30 5.91 -3.88 -3.69
C ILE A 30 6.97 -4.81 -4.30
N LYS A 31 7.75 -4.32 -5.28
CA LYS A 31 8.72 -5.15 -6.03
C LYS A 31 9.77 -5.82 -5.13
N ASP A 32 10.10 -5.18 -4.01
CA ASP A 32 11.13 -5.63 -3.06
C ASP A 32 10.52 -6.45 -1.90
N LEU A 33 9.19 -6.63 -1.88
CA LEU A 33 8.48 -7.36 -0.84
C LEU A 33 8.69 -8.88 -0.99
N ASN A 34 9.10 -9.54 0.08
CA ASN A 34 9.11 -10.99 0.16
C ASN A 34 7.90 -11.48 0.97
N TYR A 35 6.90 -12.05 0.30
CA TYR A 35 5.65 -12.48 0.95
C TYR A 35 5.88 -13.40 2.16
N GLU A 36 6.73 -14.42 2.04
CA GLU A 36 6.95 -15.41 3.11
C GLU A 36 7.63 -14.79 4.33
N LYS A 37 8.53 -13.83 4.13
CA LYS A 37 9.32 -13.22 5.21
C LYS A 37 8.66 -12.00 5.84
N ASP A 38 7.94 -11.22 5.05
CA ASP A 38 7.44 -9.90 5.45
C ASP A 38 5.93 -9.92 5.79
N ILE A 39 5.14 -10.81 5.16
CA ILE A 39 3.69 -10.90 5.37
C ILE A 39 3.28 -12.22 6.05
N GLY A 40 3.68 -13.35 5.48
CA GLY A 40 3.36 -14.69 5.98
C GLY A 40 1.87 -15.07 5.92
N GLN A 41 1.56 -16.27 6.40
CA GLN A 41 0.18 -16.71 6.64
C GLN A 41 -0.36 -16.15 7.97
N PRO A 42 -1.68 -15.92 8.10
CA PRO A 42 -2.29 -15.58 9.39
C PRO A 42 -1.97 -16.64 10.47
N GLY A 43 -1.66 -16.21 11.69
CA GLY A 43 -1.31 -17.12 12.78
C GLY A 43 0.09 -17.73 12.69
N GLU A 44 0.90 -17.32 11.70
CA GLU A 44 2.28 -17.74 11.54
C GLU A 44 3.22 -16.52 11.52
N TYR A 45 4.50 -16.74 11.84
CA TYR A 45 5.53 -15.69 11.74
C TYR A 45 5.56 -15.10 10.32
N PRO A 46 5.71 -13.76 10.14
CA PRO A 46 5.98 -12.71 11.13
C PRO A 46 4.74 -12.13 11.82
N PHE A 47 3.58 -12.80 11.71
CA PHE A 47 2.30 -12.38 12.30
C PHE A 47 1.79 -11.02 11.81
N THR A 48 2.28 -10.54 10.66
CA THR A 48 1.79 -9.30 10.02
C THR A 48 0.28 -9.35 9.76
N ARG A 49 -0.26 -10.56 9.51
CA ARG A 49 -1.70 -10.81 9.31
C ARG A 49 -2.46 -11.22 10.59
N GLY A 50 -1.84 -11.02 11.75
CA GLY A 50 -2.41 -11.35 13.06
C GLY A 50 -1.89 -12.66 13.66
N ILE A 51 -1.97 -12.76 14.99
CA ILE A 51 -1.45 -13.91 15.77
C ILE A 51 -2.35 -15.15 15.76
N HIS A 52 -3.60 -14.99 15.33
CA HIS A 52 -4.54 -16.10 15.22
C HIS A 52 -4.78 -16.43 13.74
N PRO A 53 -4.91 -17.72 13.36
CA PRO A 53 -5.16 -18.11 11.96
C PRO A 53 -6.45 -17.51 11.37
N LEU A 54 -7.42 -17.18 12.24
CA LEU A 54 -8.75 -16.75 11.83
C LEU A 54 -9.12 -15.34 12.33
N MET A 55 -8.47 -14.83 13.38
CA MET A 55 -8.61 -13.48 13.96
C MET A 55 -9.98 -13.05 14.52
N TYR A 56 -11.10 -13.61 14.04
CA TYR A 56 -12.46 -13.21 14.41
C TYR A 56 -12.95 -13.76 15.75
#